data_AF-A0A2G7LY43-F1
#
_entry.id   AF-A0A2G7LY43-F1
#
_cell.length_a   1.000
_cell.length_b   1.000
_cell.length_c   1.000
_cell.angle_alpha   90.00
_cell.angle_beta   90.00
_cell.angle_gamma   90.00
#
_symmetry.space_group_name_H-M   'P 1'
#
loop_
_entity.id
_entity.type
_entity.pdbx_description
1 polymer ?
#
loop_
_entity_poly.entity_id
_entity_poly.type
_entity_poly.pdbx_seq_one_letter_code
_entity_poly.pdbx_strand_id
1 'polypeptide(L)'
;MTESLFEKPVTVTVDALSYLSKVLKNGLKKDLQKHQKPCDDCKGTGLEITNKIYGLSDDPDKSKLFPYDNQYIISCRHCYSGVVNLCEFCNEKLSRFNDCDCPDALHEKDVQRAVREQELWDKAIKLDPTNDIAKNMGMYQSDDYPYSDGYFASFDEFIETWEDNHEPDEPKPVYVWGTRSASLSLDADDILDRESEDLHEDALDNIEGKDELQKYLNEWCSKQKWTTTYYGENKYAIRIPWDN
;
A
#
# COMPACT_ATOMS: atom_id res chain seq x y z
N MET A 1 53.98 8.57 -26.10
CA MET A 1 52.55 8.28 -25.81
C MET A 1 51.79 9.48 -26.29
N THR A 2 51.11 9.38 -27.43
CA THR A 2 50.26 10.46 -27.94
C THR A 2 49.09 10.62 -26.99
N GLU A 3 49.03 11.75 -26.29
CA GLU A 3 47.83 12.17 -25.58
C GLU A 3 46.69 12.21 -26.60
N SER A 4 45.77 11.25 -26.49
CA SER A 4 44.53 11.30 -27.24
C SER A 4 43.79 12.53 -26.77
N LEU A 5 43.67 13.53 -27.64
CA LEU A 5 42.81 14.67 -27.40
C LEU A 5 41.38 14.15 -27.18
N PHE A 6 40.78 14.48 -26.05
CA PHE A 6 39.40 14.10 -25.76
C PHE A 6 38.46 14.70 -26.82
N GLU A 7 37.72 13.84 -27.52
CA GLU A 7 36.74 14.24 -28.52
C GLU A 7 35.35 14.32 -27.89
N LYS A 8 34.75 15.52 -27.93
CA LYS A 8 33.39 15.71 -27.42
C LYS A 8 32.37 14.98 -28.30
N PRO A 9 31.33 14.35 -27.70
CA PRO A 9 30.19 13.85 -28.44
C PRO A 9 29.60 14.89 -29.39
N VAL A 10 29.21 14.45 -30.58
CA VAL A 10 28.53 15.29 -31.57
C VAL A 10 27.04 15.02 -31.52
N THR A 11 26.24 16.09 -31.36
CA THR A 11 24.79 16.00 -31.46
C THR A 11 24.39 15.81 -32.92
N VAL A 12 23.70 14.70 -33.21
CA VAL A 12 23.13 14.41 -34.52
C VAL A 12 21.61 14.43 -34.43
N THR A 13 20.97 15.16 -35.35
CA THR A 13 19.50 15.10 -35.49
C THR A 13 19.13 13.97 -36.44
N VAL A 14 18.27 13.06 -35.98
CA VAL A 14 17.76 11.93 -36.76
C VAL A 14 16.40 12.31 -37.38
N ASP A 15 16.18 11.96 -38.64
CA ASP A 15 14.86 12.12 -39.30
C ASP A 15 13.86 11.08 -38.79
N ALA A 16 13.32 11.32 -37.60
CA ALA A 16 12.31 10.48 -36.98
C ALA A 16 10.97 10.52 -37.74
N LEU A 17 10.64 11.62 -38.41
CA LEU A 17 9.34 11.81 -39.07
C LEU A 17 9.17 10.86 -40.25
N SER A 18 10.22 10.66 -41.06
CA SER A 18 10.20 9.71 -42.17
C SER A 18 9.90 8.28 -41.69
N TYR A 19 10.57 7.83 -40.62
CA TYR A 19 10.32 6.52 -40.03
C TYR A 19 8.92 6.42 -39.41
N LEU A 20 8.54 7.37 -38.56
CA LEU A 20 7.25 7.36 -37.86
C LEU A 20 6.07 7.43 -38.82
N SER A 21 6.16 8.19 -39.90
CA SER A 21 5.12 8.25 -40.94
C SER A 21 4.90 6.88 -41.59
N LYS A 22 5.99 6.13 -41.82
CA LYS A 22 5.94 4.77 -42.38
C LYS A 22 5.30 3.77 -41.41
N VAL A 23 5.59 3.89 -40.12
CA VAL A 23 5.08 2.98 -39.08
C VAL A 23 3.62 3.28 -38.76
N LEU A 24 3.29 4.55 -38.53
CA LEU A 24 1.96 4.95 -38.08
C LEU A 24 0.91 4.88 -39.20
N LYS A 25 1.30 5.02 -40.47
CA LYS A 25 0.43 4.98 -41.66
C LYS A 25 -0.81 5.88 -41.51
N ASN A 26 -1.89 5.35 -40.92
CA ASN A 26 -3.18 5.99 -40.71
C ASN A 26 -3.37 6.52 -39.28
N GLY A 27 -2.31 6.59 -38.48
CA GLY A 27 -2.34 7.04 -37.09
C GLY A 27 -2.69 5.93 -36.09
N LEU A 28 -3.05 6.34 -34.87
CA LEU A 28 -3.37 5.44 -33.76
C LEU A 28 -4.88 5.41 -33.52
N LYS A 29 -5.44 4.21 -33.33
CA LYS A 29 -6.85 4.01 -32.98
C LYS A 29 -7.00 3.89 -31.46
N LYS A 30 -8.10 4.42 -30.92
CA LYS A 30 -8.48 4.35 -29.51
C LYS A 30 -9.95 3.95 -29.39
N ASP A 31 -10.21 2.91 -28.62
CA ASP A 31 -11.56 2.51 -28.23
C ASP A 31 -11.85 3.19 -26.88
N LEU A 32 -12.80 4.12 -26.87
CA LEU A 32 -13.14 4.91 -25.69
C LEU A 32 -14.43 4.39 -25.06
N GLN A 33 -14.42 4.20 -23.75
CA GLN A 33 -15.60 3.93 -22.94
C GLN A 33 -16.30 5.24 -22.54
N LYS A 34 -17.46 5.11 -21.89
CA LYS A 34 -18.14 6.24 -21.24
C LYS A 34 -17.17 6.89 -20.23
N HIS A 35 -17.15 8.22 -20.17
CA HIS A 35 -16.23 8.98 -19.30
C HIS A 35 -14.73 8.77 -19.63
N GLN A 36 -14.39 8.53 -20.89
CA GLN A 36 -13.01 8.54 -21.37
C GLN A 36 -12.82 9.55 -22.49
N LYS A 37 -11.62 10.14 -22.58
CA LYS A 37 -11.23 10.98 -23.70
C LYS A 37 -9.76 10.78 -24.09
N PRO A 38 -9.36 11.18 -25.32
CA PRO A 38 -7.95 11.29 -25.65
C PRO A 38 -7.24 12.24 -24.69
N CYS A 39 -6.01 11.88 -24.30
CA CYS A 39 -5.17 12.69 -23.44
C CYS A 39 -4.84 14.03 -24.09
N ASP A 40 -5.09 15.13 -23.39
CA ASP A 40 -4.80 16.49 -23.88
C ASP A 40 -3.31 16.79 -23.98
N ASP A 41 -2.47 16.13 -23.17
CA ASP A 41 -1.03 16.37 -23.11
C ASP A 41 -0.31 15.76 -24.33
N CYS A 42 -0.57 14.47 -24.59
CA CYS A 42 0.02 13.75 -25.73
C CYS A 42 -0.88 13.71 -26.98
N LYS A 43 -2.01 14.42 -26.96
CA LYS A 43 -3.04 14.44 -28.03
C LYS A 43 -3.49 13.03 -28.45
N GLY A 44 -3.62 12.14 -27.48
CA GLY A 44 -4.01 10.75 -27.71
C GLY A 44 -2.92 9.83 -28.26
N THR A 45 -1.69 10.31 -28.48
CA THR A 45 -0.61 9.44 -28.98
C THR A 45 -0.13 8.43 -27.94
N GLY A 46 -0.21 8.81 -26.66
CA GLY A 46 0.36 8.04 -25.55
C GLY A 46 1.87 8.15 -25.46
N LEU A 47 2.49 9.08 -26.17
CA LEU A 47 3.95 9.22 -26.29
C LEU A 47 4.41 10.59 -25.76
N GLU A 48 5.61 10.62 -25.20
CA GLU A 48 6.29 11.81 -24.72
C GLU A 48 7.80 11.68 -24.96
N ILE A 49 8.48 12.78 -25.25
CA ILE A 49 9.95 12.80 -25.42
C ILE A 49 10.60 13.12 -24.08
N THR A 50 11.63 12.37 -23.72
CA THR A 50 12.46 12.63 -22.54
C THR A 50 13.93 12.51 -22.88
N ASN A 51 14.78 13.03 -22.00
CA ASN A 51 16.23 12.99 -22.13
C ASN A 51 16.84 11.93 -21.20
N LYS A 52 17.78 11.13 -21.71
CA LYS A 52 18.67 10.32 -20.88
C LYS A 52 19.97 11.09 -20.71
N ILE A 53 20.17 11.69 -19.53
CA ILE A 53 21.41 12.40 -19.19
C ILE A 53 22.54 11.40 -18.91
N TYR A 54 23.77 11.74 -19.31
CA TYR A 54 24.96 10.94 -19.07
C TYR A 54 26.23 11.80 -19.07
N GLY A 55 27.33 11.20 -18.64
CA GLY A 55 28.66 11.81 -18.61
C GLY A 55 29.71 10.82 -19.09
N LEU A 56 30.85 11.35 -19.52
CA LEU A 56 31.99 10.55 -19.94
C LEU A 56 33.09 10.64 -18.87
N SER A 57 33.65 9.49 -18.50
CA SER A 57 34.65 9.41 -17.43
C SER A 57 35.90 10.24 -17.74
N ASP A 58 36.30 10.26 -19.01
CA ASP A 58 37.48 10.92 -19.57
C ASP A 58 37.24 12.38 -20.00
N ASP A 59 36.03 12.92 -19.82
CA ASP A 59 35.76 14.34 -20.10
C ASP A 59 36.57 15.23 -19.14
N PRO A 60 37.45 16.12 -19.63
CA PRO A 60 38.23 17.01 -18.79
C PRO A 60 37.37 18.11 -18.14
N ASP A 61 36.21 18.44 -18.69
CA ASP A 61 35.29 19.42 -18.12
C ASP A 61 34.41 18.77 -17.05
N LYS A 62 34.75 18.99 -15.78
CA LYS A 62 33.98 18.50 -14.62
C LYS A 62 33.01 19.54 -14.05
N SER A 63 32.71 20.61 -14.78
CA SER A 63 31.79 21.66 -14.30
C SER A 63 30.33 21.17 -14.13
N LYS A 64 29.93 20.13 -14.88
CA LYS A 64 28.64 19.46 -14.75
C LYS A 64 28.84 17.94 -14.66
N LEU A 65 28.11 17.28 -13.75
CA LEU A 65 28.23 15.84 -13.53
C LEU A 65 27.79 15.01 -14.75
N PHE A 66 26.72 15.43 -15.43
CA PHE A 66 26.17 14.78 -16.63
C PHE A 66 25.88 15.84 -17.70
N PRO A 67 26.89 16.22 -18.52
CA PRO A 67 26.76 17.32 -19.47
C PRO A 67 26.06 16.93 -20.78
N TYR A 68 25.87 15.64 -21.05
CA TYR A 68 25.32 15.13 -22.31
C TYR A 68 23.94 14.52 -22.11
N ASP A 69 23.12 14.54 -23.16
CA ASP A 69 21.85 13.82 -23.18
C ASP A 69 21.54 13.16 -24.52
N ASN A 70 20.69 12.13 -24.47
CA ASN A 70 20.10 11.47 -25.63
C ASN A 70 18.57 11.52 -25.50
N GLN A 71 17.89 12.05 -26.51
CA GLN A 71 16.43 12.05 -26.58
C GLN A 71 15.89 10.66 -26.93
N TYR A 72 14.81 10.26 -26.26
CA TYR A 72 14.06 9.04 -26.59
C TYR A 72 12.58 9.19 -26.24
N ILE A 73 11.76 8.32 -26.82
CA ILE A 73 10.31 8.32 -26.62
C ILE A 73 9.97 7.38 -25.45
N ILE A 74 9.18 7.88 -24.51
CA ILE A 74 8.55 7.11 -23.44
C ILE A 74 7.04 7.12 -23.59
N SER A 75 6.36 6.29 -22.79
CA SER A 75 4.92 6.43 -22.59
C SER A 75 4.61 7.75 -21.87
N CYS A 76 3.60 8.46 -22.34
CA CYS A 76 3.12 9.69 -21.72
C CYS A 76 2.76 9.43 -20.26
N ARG A 77 3.29 10.26 -19.36
CA ARG A 77 3.15 10.07 -17.90
C ARG A 77 1.77 10.46 -17.36
N HIS A 78 0.93 11.07 -18.21
CA HIS A 78 -0.34 11.66 -17.82
C HIS A 78 -1.57 10.86 -18.28
N CYS A 79 -1.37 9.69 -18.89
CA CYS A 79 -2.45 8.88 -19.45
C CYS A 79 -2.10 7.39 -19.54
N TYR A 80 -3.09 6.58 -19.88
CA TYR A 80 -2.90 5.18 -20.22
C TYR A 80 -3.01 5.03 -21.73
N SER A 81 -1.86 4.88 -22.39
CA SER A 81 -1.78 4.70 -23.84
C SER A 81 -2.53 5.77 -24.64
N GLY A 82 -2.50 7.03 -24.19
CA GLY A 82 -3.18 8.15 -24.86
C GLY A 82 -4.63 8.36 -24.43
N VAL A 83 -5.15 7.61 -23.47
CA VAL A 83 -6.52 7.76 -22.95
C VAL A 83 -6.49 8.19 -21.48
N VAL A 84 -7.37 9.11 -21.11
CA VAL A 84 -7.57 9.54 -19.72
C VAL A 84 -9.01 9.23 -19.30
N ASN A 85 -9.16 8.80 -18.05
CA ASN A 85 -10.46 8.63 -17.42
C ASN A 85 -10.94 9.97 -16.88
N LEU A 86 -12.25 10.17 -16.94
CA LEU A 86 -12.95 11.33 -16.42
C LEU A 86 -13.81 10.91 -15.24
N CYS A 87 -14.00 11.82 -14.29
CA CYS A 87 -14.95 11.60 -13.20
C CYS A 87 -16.35 11.41 -13.77
N GLU A 88 -17.08 10.41 -13.27
CA GLU A 88 -18.45 10.13 -13.74
C GLU A 88 -19.43 11.26 -13.40
N PHE A 89 -19.11 12.05 -12.36
CA PHE A 89 -19.95 13.13 -11.85
C PHE A 89 -19.58 14.50 -12.45
N CYS A 90 -18.32 14.94 -12.27
CA CYS A 90 -17.90 16.28 -12.70
C CYS A 90 -17.20 16.32 -14.08
N ASN A 91 -16.93 15.14 -14.68
CA ASN A 91 -16.28 15.00 -15.99
C ASN A 91 -14.87 15.60 -16.10
N GLU A 92 -14.24 15.92 -14.97
CA GLU A 92 -12.85 16.34 -14.89
C GLU A 92 -11.89 15.15 -15.04
N LYS A 93 -10.68 15.43 -15.54
CA LYS A 93 -9.64 14.42 -15.71
C LYS A 93 -9.24 13.83 -14.35
N LEU A 94 -9.34 12.51 -14.23
CA LEU A 94 -8.93 11.79 -13.04
C LEU A 94 -7.41 11.70 -12.95
N SER A 95 -6.93 11.58 -11.71
CA SER A 95 -5.54 11.23 -11.43
C SER A 95 -5.23 9.81 -11.90
N ARG A 96 -3.96 9.42 -11.85
CA ARG A 96 -3.53 8.06 -12.17
C ARG A 96 -4.19 6.99 -11.28
N PHE A 97 -4.65 7.37 -10.09
CA PHE A 97 -5.35 6.50 -9.14
C PHE A 97 -6.88 6.48 -9.34
N ASN A 98 -7.39 7.17 -10.36
CA ASN A 98 -8.83 7.30 -10.65
C ASN A 98 -9.66 7.97 -9.54
N ASP A 99 -9.03 8.78 -8.71
CA ASP A 99 -9.70 9.51 -7.65
C ASP A 99 -10.15 10.91 -8.08
N CYS A 100 -11.32 11.32 -7.59
CA CYS A 100 -11.85 12.68 -7.69
C CYS A 100 -12.33 13.15 -6.32
N ASP A 101 -12.15 14.45 -6.06
CA ASP A 101 -12.56 15.14 -4.84
C ASP A 101 -13.79 16.03 -5.05
N CYS A 102 -14.55 15.83 -6.14
CA CYS A 102 -15.79 16.56 -6.33
C CYS A 102 -16.85 16.08 -5.33
N PRO A 103 -17.80 16.94 -4.92
CA PRO A 103 -18.76 16.63 -3.85
C PRO A 103 -19.51 15.31 -4.06
N ASP A 104 -19.97 15.04 -5.28
CA ASP A 104 -20.72 13.81 -5.59
C ASP A 104 -19.84 12.54 -5.51
N ALA A 105 -18.56 12.64 -5.92
CA ALA A 105 -17.64 11.52 -5.84
C ALA A 105 -17.25 11.21 -4.39
N LEU A 106 -17.06 12.24 -3.58
CA LEU A 106 -16.82 12.09 -2.14
C LEU A 106 -18.05 11.48 -1.45
N HIS A 107 -19.25 11.97 -1.77
CA HIS A 107 -20.48 11.42 -1.24
C HIS A 107 -20.66 9.93 -1.58
N GLU A 108 -20.46 9.55 -2.84
CA GLU A 108 -20.53 8.15 -3.27
C GLU A 108 -19.50 7.28 -2.53
N LYS A 109 -18.26 7.78 -2.35
CA LYS A 109 -17.22 7.08 -1.57
C LYS A 109 -17.63 6.88 -0.11
N ASP A 110 -18.24 7.88 0.51
CA ASP A 110 -18.71 7.81 1.90
C ASP A 110 -19.88 6.81 2.02
N VAL A 111 -20.82 6.83 1.09
CA VAL A 111 -21.91 5.82 1.04
C VAL A 111 -21.33 4.42 0.87
N GLN A 112 -20.39 4.22 -0.05
CA GLN A 112 -19.76 2.91 -0.26
C GLN A 112 -18.91 2.46 0.94
N ARG A 113 -18.28 3.38 1.67
CA ARG A 113 -17.58 3.07 2.92
C ARG A 113 -18.58 2.63 3.99
N ALA A 114 -19.64 3.40 4.21
CA ALA A 114 -20.69 3.06 5.19
C ALA A 114 -21.36 1.72 4.88
N VAL A 115 -21.63 1.42 3.60
CA VAL A 115 -22.15 0.11 3.18
C VAL A 115 -21.17 -1.01 3.50
N ARG A 116 -19.86 -0.84 3.19
CA ARG A 116 -18.85 -1.85 3.50
C ARG A 116 -18.70 -2.07 5.01
N GLU A 117 -18.72 -1.00 5.80
CA GLU A 117 -18.68 -1.08 7.26
C GLU A 117 -19.91 -1.82 7.81
N GLN A 118 -21.10 -1.50 7.32
CA GLN A 118 -22.32 -2.21 7.69
C GLN A 118 -22.25 -3.69 7.32
N GLU A 119 -21.77 -4.02 6.12
CA GLU A 119 -21.58 -5.42 5.71
C GLU A 119 -20.58 -6.17 6.59
N LEU A 120 -19.52 -5.52 7.07
CA LEU A 120 -18.59 -6.12 8.02
C LEU A 120 -19.31 -6.45 9.33
N TRP A 121 -20.09 -5.50 9.85
CA TRP A 121 -20.88 -5.74 11.05
C TRP A 121 -21.91 -6.84 10.86
N ASP A 122 -22.58 -6.92 9.72
CA ASP A 122 -23.60 -7.93 9.44
C ASP A 122 -23.00 -9.34 9.31
N LYS A 123 -21.79 -9.45 8.76
CA LYS A 123 -21.06 -10.72 8.61
C LYS A 123 -20.38 -11.18 9.90
N ALA A 124 -20.12 -10.27 10.83
CA ALA A 124 -19.41 -10.57 12.07
C ALA A 124 -20.22 -11.52 12.98
N ILE A 125 -19.52 -12.47 13.59
CA ILE A 125 -20.11 -13.36 14.60
C ILE A 125 -20.36 -12.53 15.85
N LYS A 126 -21.64 -12.37 16.21
CA LYS A 126 -22.05 -11.62 17.40
C LYS A 126 -21.86 -12.49 18.64
N LEU A 127 -21.03 -12.03 19.57
CA LEU A 127 -20.74 -12.73 20.82
C LEU A 127 -21.22 -11.92 22.01
N ASP A 128 -21.71 -12.64 23.02
CA ASP A 128 -21.90 -12.11 24.36
C ASP A 128 -20.54 -12.01 25.07
N PRO A 129 -20.29 -10.98 25.91
CA PRO A 129 -19.03 -10.84 26.63
C PRO A 129 -18.72 -12.02 27.56
N THR A 130 -19.73 -12.79 27.98
CA THR A 130 -19.54 -14.00 28.79
C THR A 130 -19.03 -15.21 28.00
N ASN A 131 -19.02 -15.14 26.67
CA ASN A 131 -18.55 -16.21 25.78
C ASN A 131 -17.04 -16.45 25.93
N ASP A 132 -16.61 -17.71 25.91
CA ASP A 132 -15.20 -18.09 26.08
C ASP A 132 -14.29 -17.52 24.98
N ILE A 133 -14.79 -17.41 23.74
CA ILE A 133 -14.03 -16.79 22.65
C ILE A 133 -13.79 -15.31 22.96
N ALA A 134 -14.83 -14.58 23.39
CA ALA A 134 -14.72 -13.17 23.74
C ALA A 134 -13.75 -12.93 24.90
N LYS A 135 -13.84 -13.73 25.96
CA LYS A 135 -12.93 -13.66 27.12
C LYS A 135 -11.46 -13.89 26.76
N ASN A 136 -11.19 -14.70 25.74
CA ASN A 136 -9.83 -15.04 25.33
C ASN A 136 -9.19 -14.03 24.36
N MET A 137 -9.93 -13.01 23.91
CA MET A 137 -9.39 -11.99 22.99
C MET A 137 -8.40 -11.04 23.66
N GLY A 138 -8.49 -10.87 24.98
CA GLY A 138 -7.58 -10.05 25.78
C GLY A 138 -7.81 -8.53 25.66
N MET A 139 -8.13 -8.02 24.48
CA MET A 139 -8.52 -6.63 24.24
C MET A 139 -9.74 -6.52 23.31
N TYR A 140 -10.35 -5.34 23.31
CA TYR A 140 -11.43 -4.94 22.40
C TYR A 140 -11.02 -3.70 21.62
N GLN A 141 -11.58 -3.49 20.44
CA GLN A 141 -11.30 -2.31 19.63
C GLN A 141 -12.58 -1.59 19.18
N SER A 142 -12.56 -0.25 19.22
CA SER A 142 -13.63 0.61 18.73
C SER A 142 -13.09 1.62 17.73
N ASP A 143 -13.80 1.79 16.61
CA ASP A 143 -13.48 2.79 15.58
C ASP A 143 -13.90 4.21 16.02
N ASP A 144 -14.74 4.32 17.05
CA ASP A 144 -15.26 5.59 17.57
C ASP A 144 -14.23 6.36 18.41
N TYR A 145 -13.11 5.73 18.78
CA TYR A 145 -12.18 6.32 19.75
C TYR A 145 -10.73 6.40 19.24
N PRO A 146 -10.11 7.61 19.20
CA PRO A 146 -8.76 7.78 18.67
C PRO A 146 -7.64 7.52 19.68
N TYR A 147 -7.92 7.48 20.99
CA TYR A 147 -6.88 7.24 22.00
C TYR A 147 -6.56 5.74 22.10
N SER A 148 -5.27 5.45 22.26
CA SER A 148 -4.71 4.09 22.17
C SER A 148 -5.15 3.33 20.90
N ASP A 149 -5.33 4.06 19.78
CA ASP A 149 -5.85 3.54 18.51
C ASP A 149 -7.19 2.77 18.65
N GLY A 150 -8.00 3.14 19.65
CA GLY A 150 -9.31 2.56 19.91
C GLY A 150 -9.28 1.23 20.65
N TYR A 151 -8.14 0.82 21.22
CA TYR A 151 -8.02 -0.44 21.96
C TYR A 151 -8.27 -0.28 23.45
N PHE A 152 -9.02 -1.21 24.03
CA PHE A 152 -9.43 -1.23 25.43
C PHE A 152 -9.15 -2.60 26.06
N ALA A 153 -8.63 -2.61 27.28
CA ALA A 153 -8.33 -3.84 28.02
C ALA A 153 -9.57 -4.42 28.72
N SER A 154 -10.62 -3.61 28.91
CA SER A 154 -11.88 -4.04 29.53
C SER A 154 -13.08 -3.24 29.03
N PHE A 155 -14.28 -3.77 29.26
CA PHE A 155 -15.51 -3.02 29.00
C PHE A 155 -15.69 -1.84 29.94
N ASP A 156 -15.27 -1.96 31.19
CA ASP A 156 -15.36 -0.87 32.17
C ASP A 156 -14.53 0.34 31.71
N GLU A 157 -13.29 0.10 31.26
CA GLU A 157 -12.43 1.14 30.68
C GLU A 157 -13.08 1.80 29.45
N PHE A 158 -13.69 1.00 28.56
CA PHE A 158 -14.40 1.53 27.40
C PHE A 158 -15.61 2.39 27.79
N ILE A 159 -16.44 1.91 28.73
CA ILE A 159 -17.66 2.59 29.17
C ILE A 159 -17.32 3.90 29.88
N GLU A 160 -16.38 3.90 30.82
CA GLU A 160 -15.89 5.11 31.50
C GLU A 160 -15.37 6.12 30.49
N THR A 161 -14.56 5.65 29.54
CA THR A 161 -14.01 6.49 28.47
C THR A 161 -15.11 7.06 27.56
N TRP A 162 -16.13 6.28 27.22
CA TRP A 162 -17.26 6.75 26.42
C TRP A 162 -18.01 7.86 27.16
N GLU A 163 -18.34 7.63 28.43
CA GLU A 163 -19.11 8.57 29.26
C GLU A 163 -18.37 9.89 29.53
N ASP A 164 -17.04 9.85 29.63
CA ASP A 164 -16.21 11.04 29.80
C ASP A 164 -16.10 11.91 28.53
N ASN A 165 -16.36 11.33 27.35
CA ASN A 165 -16.09 11.98 26.06
C ASN A 165 -17.33 12.22 25.18
N HIS A 166 -18.50 11.70 25.55
CA HIS A 166 -19.72 11.80 24.76
C HIS A 166 -20.88 12.36 25.59
N GLU A 167 -21.83 12.99 24.92
CA GLU A 167 -23.02 13.54 25.58
C GLU A 167 -24.00 12.42 25.99
N PRO A 168 -24.77 12.58 27.08
CA PRO A 168 -25.67 11.53 27.58
C PRO A 168 -26.77 11.09 26.59
N ASP A 169 -27.12 11.94 25.62
CA ASP A 169 -28.13 11.67 24.59
C ASP A 169 -27.54 11.12 23.27
N GLU A 170 -26.21 10.99 23.19
CA GLU A 170 -25.55 10.40 22.05
C GLU A 170 -25.83 8.88 21.95
N PRO A 171 -26.13 8.34 20.76
CA PRO A 171 -26.41 6.92 20.61
C PRO A 171 -25.18 6.07 20.97
N LYS A 172 -25.31 5.27 22.03
CA LYS A 172 -24.29 4.33 22.47
C LYS A 172 -24.06 3.21 21.44
N PRO A 173 -22.81 2.86 21.10
CA PRO A 173 -22.53 1.73 20.22
C PRO A 173 -22.98 0.42 20.88
N VAL A 174 -23.45 -0.53 20.08
CA VAL A 174 -23.96 -1.81 20.61
C VAL A 174 -22.85 -2.86 20.71
N TYR A 175 -21.85 -2.75 19.84
CA TYR A 175 -20.76 -3.71 19.71
C TYR A 175 -19.41 -3.01 19.61
N VAL A 176 -18.37 -3.70 20.08
CA VAL A 176 -16.96 -3.43 19.77
C VAL A 176 -16.41 -4.57 18.93
N TRP A 177 -15.33 -4.32 18.19
CA TRP A 177 -14.60 -5.36 17.49
C TRP A 177 -13.80 -6.23 18.46
N GLY A 178 -13.79 -7.52 18.20
CA GLY A 178 -12.86 -8.46 18.83
C GLY A 178 -11.43 -8.21 18.34
N THR A 179 -10.46 -8.74 19.07
CA THR A 179 -9.06 -8.67 18.68
C THR A 179 -8.44 -10.06 18.55
N ARG A 180 -7.37 -10.13 17.76
CA ARG A 180 -6.43 -11.25 17.77
C ARG A 180 -5.13 -10.79 18.40
N SER A 181 -4.53 -11.64 19.22
CA SER A 181 -3.20 -11.40 19.78
C SER A 181 -2.13 -12.05 18.92
N ALA A 182 -0.96 -11.41 18.87
CA ALA A 182 0.29 -12.02 18.44
C ALA A 182 1.31 -11.81 19.54
N SER A 183 2.05 -12.85 19.88
CA SER A 183 3.15 -12.77 20.85
C SER A 183 4.46 -13.07 20.14
N LEU A 184 5.56 -12.61 20.71
CA LEU A 184 6.89 -12.93 20.21
C LEU A 184 7.09 -14.45 20.11
N SER A 185 7.27 -14.92 18.88
CA SER A 185 7.65 -16.28 18.52
C SER A 185 8.83 -16.23 17.57
N LEU A 186 9.77 -17.16 17.72
CA LEU A 186 10.90 -17.34 16.81
C LEU A 186 10.85 -18.76 16.26
N ASP A 187 10.94 -18.88 14.94
CA ASP A 187 10.96 -20.16 14.24
C ASP A 187 12.39 -20.47 13.80
N ALA A 188 12.92 -21.61 14.22
CA ALA A 188 14.24 -22.07 13.85
C ALA A 188 14.34 -22.34 12.34
N ASP A 189 13.26 -22.82 11.70
CA ASP A 189 13.25 -23.03 10.24
C ASP A 189 13.44 -21.72 9.49
N ASP A 190 12.58 -20.73 9.77
CA ASP A 190 12.64 -19.43 9.09
C ASP A 190 14.01 -18.75 9.28
N ILE A 191 14.60 -18.90 10.48
CA ILE A 191 15.94 -18.37 10.75
C ILE A 191 16.99 -19.10 9.92
N LEU A 192 17.01 -20.43 9.96
CA LEU A 192 18.03 -21.22 9.27
C LEU A 192 17.92 -21.07 7.75
N ASP A 193 16.72 -21.09 7.19
CA ASP A 193 16.45 -20.91 5.77
C ASP A 193 17.03 -19.59 5.27
N ARG A 194 16.72 -18.48 5.95
CA ARG A 194 17.25 -17.15 5.62
C ARG A 194 18.77 -17.08 5.71
N GLU A 195 19.38 -17.62 6.76
CA GLU A 195 20.84 -17.55 6.92
C GLU A 195 21.59 -18.50 5.95
N SER A 196 20.88 -19.46 5.34
CA SER A 196 21.44 -20.41 4.38
C SER A 196 21.29 -19.99 2.92
N GLU A 197 20.60 -18.88 2.62
CA GLU A 197 20.26 -18.45 1.26
C GLU A 197 21.50 -18.28 0.35
N ASP A 198 22.63 -17.83 0.92
CA ASP A 198 23.90 -17.64 0.21
C ASP A 198 24.86 -18.85 0.30
N LEU A 199 24.44 -19.93 0.97
CA LEU A 199 25.23 -21.15 1.14
C LEU A 199 24.99 -22.13 -0.02
N HIS A 200 25.77 -23.21 -0.06
CA HIS A 200 25.59 -24.26 -1.06
C HIS A 200 24.29 -25.04 -0.80
N GLU A 201 23.75 -25.68 -1.85
CA GLU A 201 22.42 -26.32 -1.88
C GLU A 201 22.15 -27.32 -0.73
N ASP A 202 23.17 -28.03 -0.25
CA ASP A 202 23.05 -28.98 0.85
C ASP A 202 23.29 -28.36 2.25
N ALA A 203 23.48 -27.05 2.38
CA ALA A 203 23.91 -26.45 3.64
C ALA A 203 22.89 -26.62 4.76
N LEU A 204 21.59 -26.47 4.47
CA LEU A 204 20.50 -26.69 5.42
C LEU A 204 20.44 -28.15 5.91
N ASP A 205 20.62 -29.11 4.99
CA ASP A 205 20.55 -30.55 5.31
C ASP A 205 21.69 -31.00 6.23
N ASN A 206 22.78 -30.25 6.29
CA ASN A 206 23.92 -30.52 7.16
C ASN A 206 23.79 -29.87 8.56
N ILE A 207 22.69 -29.16 8.85
CA ILE A 207 22.46 -28.53 10.15
C ILE A 207 21.80 -29.53 11.10
N GLU A 208 22.55 -29.92 12.13
CA GLU A 208 22.05 -30.78 13.22
C GLU A 208 21.51 -29.94 14.39
N GLY A 209 20.65 -30.55 15.23
CA GLY A 209 20.20 -29.92 16.48
C GLY A 209 19.11 -28.86 16.34
N LYS A 210 18.43 -28.78 15.18
CA LYS A 210 17.33 -27.84 14.95
C LYS A 210 16.23 -27.89 16.02
N ASP A 211 15.84 -29.09 16.46
CA ASP A 211 14.83 -29.26 17.53
C ASP A 211 15.30 -28.68 18.87
N GLU A 212 16.60 -28.78 19.17
CA GLU A 212 17.21 -28.20 20.37
C GLU A 212 17.21 -26.67 20.30
N LEU A 213 17.53 -26.12 19.12
CA LEU A 213 17.45 -24.69 18.86
C LEU A 213 16.01 -24.19 19.00
N GLN A 214 15.03 -24.85 18.39
CA GLN A 214 13.62 -24.46 18.51
C GLN A 214 13.15 -24.50 19.96
N LYS A 215 13.56 -25.51 20.73
CA LYS A 215 13.25 -25.58 22.16
C LYS A 215 13.86 -24.42 22.94
N TYR A 216 15.13 -24.09 22.69
CA TYR A 216 15.78 -22.94 23.31
C TYR A 216 15.07 -21.62 22.97
N LEU A 217 14.71 -21.42 21.69
CA LEU A 217 13.99 -20.24 21.23
C LEU A 217 12.62 -20.12 21.91
N ASN A 218 11.86 -21.20 22.00
CA ASN A 218 10.57 -21.23 22.70
C ASN A 218 10.72 -20.85 24.19
N GLU A 219 11.69 -21.45 24.89
CA GLU A 219 11.97 -21.14 26.31
C GLU A 219 12.48 -19.71 26.50
N TRP A 220 13.21 -19.17 25.53
CA TRP A 220 13.68 -17.80 25.56
C TRP A 220 12.53 -16.82 25.34
N CYS A 221 11.67 -17.05 24.33
CA CYS A 221 10.48 -16.27 24.05
C CYS A 221 9.53 -16.24 25.26
N SER A 222 9.31 -17.38 25.92
CA SER A 222 8.42 -17.46 27.10
C SER A 222 8.91 -16.66 28.31
N LYS A 223 10.20 -16.30 28.38
CA LYS A 223 10.76 -15.45 29.43
C LYS A 223 10.50 -13.96 29.18
N GLN A 224 10.22 -13.58 27.94
CA GLN A 224 9.98 -12.18 27.58
C GLN A 224 8.60 -11.75 28.07
N LYS A 225 8.52 -10.51 28.55
CA LYS A 225 7.28 -9.89 29.01
C LYS A 225 6.98 -8.70 28.11
N TRP A 226 5.70 -8.33 28.02
CA TRP A 226 5.24 -7.18 27.23
C TRP A 226 5.53 -7.30 25.72
N THR A 227 5.51 -8.52 25.21
CA THR A 227 5.76 -8.83 23.79
C THR A 227 4.49 -9.27 23.04
N THR A 228 3.33 -9.14 23.68
CA THR A 228 2.02 -9.40 23.06
C THR A 228 1.46 -8.11 22.47
N THR A 229 1.07 -8.16 21.21
CA THR A 229 0.39 -7.09 20.47
C THR A 229 -0.98 -7.58 20.05
N TYR A 230 -1.97 -6.71 20.11
CA TYR A 230 -3.34 -7.00 19.70
C TYR A 230 -3.64 -6.28 18.38
N TYR A 231 -4.43 -6.91 17.53
CA TYR A 231 -4.90 -6.37 16.27
C TYR A 231 -6.43 -6.51 16.21
N GLY A 232 -7.12 -5.44 15.85
CA GLY A 232 -8.56 -5.47 15.56
C GLY A 232 -8.89 -6.51 14.50
N GLU A 233 -9.96 -7.27 14.72
CA GLU A 233 -10.44 -8.30 13.80
C GLU A 233 -11.95 -8.13 13.58
N ASN A 234 -12.36 -7.82 12.34
CA ASN A 234 -13.78 -7.62 12.00
C ASN A 234 -14.59 -8.93 11.92
N LYS A 235 -14.01 -10.06 12.36
CA LYS A 235 -14.68 -11.37 12.38
C LYS A 235 -15.67 -11.49 13.53
N TYR A 236 -15.36 -10.88 14.68
CA TYR A 236 -16.16 -10.98 15.89
C TYR A 236 -16.58 -9.60 16.36
N ALA A 237 -17.86 -9.47 16.71
CA ALA A 237 -18.42 -8.27 17.29
C ALA A 237 -18.95 -8.62 18.68
N ILE A 238 -18.38 -8.00 19.72
CA ILE A 238 -18.69 -8.33 21.10
C ILE A 238 -19.67 -7.31 21.65
N ARG A 239 -20.79 -7.78 22.20
CA ARG A 239 -21.83 -6.90 22.73
C ARG A 239 -21.30 -6.14 23.96
N ILE A 240 -21.46 -4.83 23.97
CA ILE A 240 -21.04 -3.99 25.10
C ILE A 240 -22.06 -4.12 26.25
N PRO A 241 -21.62 -4.41 27.50
CA PRO A 241 -22.50 -4.54 28.65
C PRO A 241 -22.76 -3.17 29.31
N TRP A 242 -23.53 -2.30 28.65
CA TRP A 242 -23.88 -0.97 29.17
C TRP A 242 -24.70 -0.96 30.48
N ASP A 243 -25.39 -2.07 30.78
CA ASP A 243 -26.34 -2.18 31.89
C ASP A 243 -25.73 -2.86 33.15
N ASN A 244 -24.40 -2.85 33.29
CA ASN A 244 -23.71 -3.46 34.45
C ASN A 244 -23.67 -2.55 35.68
#